data_AF-A0A4S8KK89-F1
#
_entry.id   AF-A0A4S8KK89-F1
#
_cell.length_a   1.000
_cell.length_b   1.000
_cell.length_c   1.000
_cell.angle_alpha   90.00
_cell.angle_beta   90.00
_cell.angle_gamma   90.00
#
_symmetry.space_group_name_H-M   'P 1'
#
loop_
_entity.id
_entity.type
_entity.pdbx_description
1 polymer ?
#
loop_
_entity_poly.entity_id
_entity_poly.type
_entity_poly.pdbx_seq_one_letter_code
_entity_poly.pdbx_strand_id
1 'polypeptide(L)'
;ELLAASFFCSRQIAECREYHHIIPTIAYQLAHYSCTFGETLERILEQKPDLASKEPATQMKELLIKPWDAVIKTKKFEDYSPVIVIDALDE
;
A
#
# COMPACT_ATOMS: atom_id res chain seq x y z
N GLU A 1 15.97 2.33 -5.06
CA GLU A 1 15.14 2.32 -6.29
C GLU A 1 14.01 3.34 -6.13
N LEU A 2 13.49 3.89 -7.23
CA LEU A 2 12.35 4.82 -7.20
C LEU A 2 11.00 4.09 -7.14
N LEU A 3 10.92 2.90 -7.72
CA LEU A 3 9.72 2.07 -7.67
C LEU A 3 9.56 1.50 -6.27
N ALA A 4 8.49 1.89 -5.60
CA ALA A 4 8.21 1.48 -4.23
C ALA A 4 7.14 0.38 -4.16
N ALA A 5 6.25 0.31 -5.16
CA ALA A 5 5.29 -0.77 -5.29
C ALA A 5 4.76 -0.89 -6.72
N SER A 6 4.29 -2.08 -7.07
CA SER A 6 3.61 -2.35 -8.33
C SER A 6 2.43 -3.29 -8.16
N PHE A 7 1.39 -3.13 -8.97
CA PHE A 7 0.29 -4.07 -9.09
C PHE A 7 -0.18 -4.14 -10.55
N PHE A 8 -0.45 -5.35 -11.04
CA PHE A 8 -0.93 -5.60 -12.39
C PHE A 8 -2.30 -6.26 -12.30
N CYS A 9 -3.32 -5.55 -12.78
CA CYS A 9 -4.66 -6.10 -12.92
C CYS A 9 -4.70 -7.01 -14.16
N SER A 10 -5.41 -8.13 -14.08
CA SER A 10 -5.63 -9.00 -15.24
C SER A 10 -6.97 -9.72 -15.12
N ARG A 11 -7.85 -9.53 -16.11
CA ARG A 11 -9.10 -10.29 -16.21
C ARG A 11 -8.87 -11.78 -16.40
N GLN A 12 -7.72 -12.19 -16.94
CA GLN A 12 -7.46 -13.59 -17.30
C GLN A 12 -7.05 -14.42 -16.10
N ILE A 13 -6.52 -13.78 -15.05
CA ILE A 13 -6.03 -14.41 -13.83
C ILE A 13 -7.05 -14.14 -12.72
N ALA A 14 -7.66 -15.18 -12.16
CA ALA A 14 -8.75 -15.02 -11.20
C ALA A 14 -8.32 -14.21 -9.96
N GLU A 15 -7.09 -14.41 -9.51
CA GLU A 15 -6.44 -13.75 -8.39
C GLU A 15 -6.22 -12.24 -8.62
N CYS A 16 -6.10 -11.82 -9.89
CA CYS A 16 -5.93 -10.42 -10.30
C CYS A 16 -7.26 -9.68 -10.54
N ARG A 17 -8.41 -10.35 -10.36
CA ARG A 17 -9.75 -9.72 -10.45
C ARG A 17 -10.21 -9.08 -9.14
N GLU A 18 -9.60 -9.46 -8.03
CA GLU A 18 -10.03 -9.01 -6.71
C GLU A 18 -9.42 -7.65 -6.39
N TYR A 19 -10.13 -6.57 -6.74
CA TYR A 19 -9.71 -5.19 -6.49
C TYR A 19 -9.38 -4.90 -5.01
N HIS A 20 -9.97 -5.67 -4.09
CA HIS A 20 -9.70 -5.62 -2.66
C HIS A 20 -8.23 -5.89 -2.31
N HIS A 21 -7.47 -6.57 -3.18
CA HIS A 21 -6.07 -6.90 -2.95
C HIS A 21 -5.10 -5.83 -3.47
N ILE A 22 -5.53 -4.90 -4.31
CA ILE A 22 -4.67 -3.84 -4.84
C ILE A 22 -4.01 -3.08 -3.69
N ILE A 23 -4.81 -2.50 -2.80
CA ILE A 23 -4.30 -1.65 -1.73
C ILE A 23 -3.46 -2.43 -0.71
N PRO A 24 -3.89 -3.60 -0.20
CA PRO A 24 -3.06 -4.43 0.68
C PRO A 24 -1.72 -4.82 0.06
N THR A 25 -1.69 -5.18 -1.23
CA THR A 25 -0.45 -5.55 -1.94
C THR A 25 0.49 -4.35 -2.10
N ILE A 26 -0.05 -3.16 -2.39
CA ILE A 26 0.75 -1.93 -2.42
C ILE A 26 1.29 -1.59 -1.01
N ALA A 27 0.45 -1.67 0.03
CA ALA A 27 0.86 -1.38 1.40
C ALA A 27 1.97 -2.34 1.87
N TYR A 28 1.87 -3.62 1.54
CA TYR A 28 2.89 -4.62 1.82
C TYR A 28 4.24 -4.26 1.17
N GLN A 29 4.23 -3.90 -0.11
CA GLN A 29 5.45 -3.49 -0.82
C GLN A 29 6.05 -2.20 -0.22
N LEU A 30 5.21 -1.22 0.13
CA LEU A 30 5.66 0.02 0.78
C LEU A 30 6.27 -0.22 2.16
N ALA A 31 5.80 -1.22 2.91
CA ALA A 31 6.37 -1.60 4.19
C ALA A 31 7.80 -2.13 4.06
N HIS A 32 8.11 -2.84 2.98
CA HIS A 32 9.49 -3.25 2.65
C HIS A 32 10.33 -2.09 2.16
N TYR A 33 9.71 -1.14 1.44
CA TYR A 33 10.40 0.04 0.93
C TYR A 33 10.79 1.04 2.02
N SER A 34 9.93 1.25 3.02
CA SER A 34 10.12 2.23 4.10
C SER A 34 9.91 1.60 5.46
N CYS A 35 10.97 1.52 6.26
CA CYS A 35 10.91 1.02 7.63
C CYS A 35 9.88 1.78 8.49
N THR A 36 9.85 3.12 8.41
CA THR A 36 8.87 3.94 9.15
C THR A 36 7.43 3.68 8.71
N PHE A 37 7.21 3.44 7.41
CA PHE A 37 5.91 3.00 6.91
C PHE A 37 5.56 1.63 7.49
N GLY A 38 6.46 0.66 7.39
CA GLY A 38 6.27 -0.71 7.85
C GLY A 38 5.93 -0.80 9.34
N GLU A 39 6.71 -0.13 10.20
CA GLU A 39 6.45 -0.07 11.64
C GLU A 39 5.08 0.55 11.97
N THR A 40 4.65 1.54 11.18
CA THR A 40 3.34 2.17 11.38
C THR A 40 2.21 1.27 10.90
N LEU A 41 2.40 0.59 9.77
CA LEU A 41 1.45 -0.37 9.22
C LEU A 41 1.26 -1.56 10.17
N GLU A 42 2.34 -2.10 10.72
CA GLU A 42 2.32 -3.22 11.68
C GLU A 42 1.43 -2.88 12.89
N ARG A 43 1.66 -1.73 13.53
CA ARG A 43 0.84 -1.26 14.66
C ARG A 43 -0.64 -1.09 14.31
N ILE A 44 -0.94 -0.68 13.08
CA ILE A 44 -2.33 -0.55 12.61
C ILE A 44 -2.98 -1.92 12.45
N LEU A 45 -2.25 -2.89 11.88
CA LEU A 45 -2.74 -4.25 11.66
C LEU A 45 -2.87 -5.05 12.96
N GLU A 46 -2.01 -4.81 13.95
CA GLU A 46 -2.15 -5.37 15.32
C GLU A 46 -3.49 -4.97 15.96
N GLN A 47 -3.95 -3.74 15.71
CA GLN A 47 -5.23 -3.25 16.25
C GLN A 47 -6.43 -3.63 15.38
N LYS A 48 -6.23 -3.75 14.07
CA LYS A 48 -7.28 -3.97 13.07
C LYS A 48 -6.83 -4.98 12.01
N PRO A 49 -6.80 -6.28 12.36
CA PRO A 49 -6.25 -7.32 11.47
C PRO A 49 -7.12 -7.55 10.22
N ASP A 50 -8.39 -7.14 10.24
CA ASP A 50 -9.35 -7.34 9.16
C ASP A 50 -9.39 -6.16 8.16
N LEU A 51 -8.44 -5.21 8.23
CA LEU A 51 -8.43 -4.06 7.31
C LEU A 51 -8.31 -4.46 5.83
N ALA A 52 -7.60 -5.55 5.53
CA ALA A 52 -7.43 -6.04 4.17
C ALA A 52 -8.75 -6.54 3.54
N SER A 53 -9.80 -6.83 4.32
CA SER A 53 -11.11 -7.23 3.81
C SER A 53 -12.15 -6.10 3.83
N LYS A 54 -11.75 -4.87 4.19
CA LYS A 54 -12.65 -3.70 4.19
C LYS A 54 -12.76 -3.07 2.80
N GLU A 55 -13.75 -2.18 2.68
CA GLU A 55 -13.95 -1.37 1.49
C GLU A 55 -12.68 -0.60 1.08
N PRO A 56 -12.41 -0.41 -0.22
CA PRO A 56 -11.20 0.24 -0.73
C PRO A 56 -10.93 1.62 -0.12
N ALA A 57 -11.98 2.41 0.16
CA ALA A 57 -11.82 3.72 0.80
C ALA A 57 -11.22 3.61 2.22
N THR A 58 -11.62 2.56 2.97
CA THR A 58 -11.08 2.27 4.30
C THR A 58 -9.65 1.76 4.20
N GLN A 59 -9.39 0.84 3.27
CA GLN A 59 -8.04 0.34 3.00
C GLN A 59 -7.09 1.48 2.63
N MET A 60 -7.48 2.36 1.70
CA MET A 60 -6.67 3.51 1.26
C MET A 60 -6.30 4.42 2.44
N LYS A 61 -7.29 4.76 3.26
CA LYS A 61 -7.09 5.64 4.42
C LYS A 61 -6.19 4.99 5.47
N GLU A 62 -6.48 3.76 5.86
CA GLU A 62 -5.82 3.12 7.00
C GLU A 62 -4.48 2.47 6.64
N LEU A 63 -4.37 1.86 5.46
CA LEU A 63 -3.19 1.08 5.05
C LEU A 63 -2.18 1.89 4.24
N LEU A 64 -2.58 2.99 3.59
CA LEU A 64 -1.67 3.82 2.78
C LEU A 64 -1.48 5.21 3.38
N ILE A 65 -2.56 6.01 3.47
CA ILE A 65 -2.45 7.43 3.86
C ILE A 65 -1.89 7.58 5.27
N LYS A 66 -2.45 6.86 6.25
CA LYS A 66 -2.01 6.98 7.65
C LYS A 66 -0.55 6.60 7.87
N PRO A 67 -0.04 5.44 7.39
CA PRO A 67 1.38 5.15 7.50
C PRO A 67 2.25 6.14 6.73
N TRP A 68 1.79 6.63 5.58
CA TRP A 68 2.54 7.61 4.79
C TRP A 68 2.67 8.97 5.50
N ASP A 69 1.64 9.41 6.20
CA ASP A 69 1.70 10.62 7.03
C ASP A 69 2.77 10.52 8.12
N ALA A 70 2.98 9.33 8.70
CA ALA A 70 4.04 9.12 9.69
C ALA A 70 5.42 9.27 9.05
N VAL A 71 5.61 8.72 7.84
CA VAL A 71 6.85 8.88 7.05
C VAL A 71 7.15 10.36 6.80
N ILE A 72 6.18 11.13 6.30
CA ILE A 72 6.36 12.57 6.01
C ILE A 72 6.79 13.33 7.27
N LYS A 73 6.16 13.04 8.42
CA LYS A 73 6.48 13.71 9.69
C LYS A 73 7.90 13.44 10.18
N THR A 74 8.48 12.28 9.86
CA THR A 74 9.87 11.96 10.26
C THR A 74 10.93 12.70 9.43
N LYS A 75 10.56 13.39 8.35
CA LYS A 75 11.48 14.09 7.44
C LYS A 75 12.65 13.22 6.93
N LYS A 76 12.50 11.89 6.96
CA LYS A 76 13.52 10.92 6.55
C LYS A 76 13.58 10.65 5.05
N PHE A 77 12.68 11.26 4.26
CA PHE A 77 12.79 11.21 2.80
C PHE A 77 13.69 12.36 2.33
N GLU A 78 14.93 12.00 2.08
CA GLU A 78 15.91 12.81 1.34
C GLU A 78 15.69 12.58 -0.18
N ASP A 79 15.46 13.67 -0.89
CA ASP A 79 15.53 13.90 -2.35
C ASP A 79 14.67 13.12 -3.36
N TYR A 80 13.94 12.06 -2.99
CA TYR A 80 13.17 11.27 -3.99
C TYR A 80 11.74 10.92 -3.57
N SER A 81 10.78 11.11 -4.48
CA SER A 81 9.40 10.66 -4.29
C SER A 81 9.25 9.21 -4.77
N PRO A 82 8.74 8.29 -3.93
CA PRO A 82 8.49 6.92 -4.33
C PRO A 82 7.38 6.84 -5.38
N VAL A 83 7.57 5.94 -6.34
CA VAL A 83 6.66 5.71 -7.46
C VAL A 83 5.90 4.41 -7.22
N ILE A 84 4.59 4.46 -7.47
CA ILE A 84 3.72 3.30 -7.46
C ILE A 84 3.16 3.13 -8.86
N VAL A 85 3.26 1.92 -9.42
CA VAL A 85 2.70 1.60 -10.74
C VAL A 85 1.49 0.68 -10.55
N ILE A 86 0.35 1.08 -11.10
CA ILE A 86 -0.84 0.25 -11.19
C ILE A 86 -1.19 0.17 -12.67
N ASP A 87 -1.10 -1.03 -13.24
CA ASP A 87 -1.37 -1.26 -14.65
C ASP A 87 -2.72 -1.95 -14.85
N ALA A 88 -3.33 -1.67 -16.02
CA ALA A 88 -4.58 -2.28 -16.48
C ALA A 88 -5.75 -2.14 -15.48
N LEU A 89 -5.87 -1.01 -14.77
CA LEU A 89 -6.92 -0.80 -13.76
C LEU A 89 -8.36 -0.91 -14.34
N ASP A 90 -8.52 -0.75 -15.64
CA ASP A 90 -9.77 -0.88 -16.39
C ASP A 90 -10.06 -2.30 -16.90
N GLU A 91 -9.14 -3.25 -16.69
CA GLU A 91 -9.43 -4.68 -16.72
C GLU A 91 -10.27 -5.10 -15.50
#